data_AF-A0A158CBP5-F1
#
_entry.id   AF-A0A158CBP5-F1
#
_cell.length_a   1.000
_cell.length_b   1.000
_cell.length_c   1.000
_cell.angle_alpha   90.00
_cell.angle_beta   90.00
_cell.angle_gamma   90.00
#
_symmetry.space_group_name_H-M   'P 1'
#
loop_
_entity.id
_entity.type
_entity.pdbx_description
1 polymer ?
#
loop_
_entity_poly.entity_id
_entity_poly.type
_entity_poly.pdbx_seq_one_letter_code
_entity_poly.pdbx_strand_id
1 'polypeptide(L)'
;MLDNLASMGVGSASSSTWGAFNIDFGNMTSALSGTQVIAYPYPNETDVPTDWYVNEIPSPFASAPQYNQTYTGYPITIQGNMLSKLNSVSYTVTDSGGNAVPCQLQTSANDTQLTNAAMCVPFKPLNASTTYTVHVVGVLTTFGANGTQNSPLDLSWSFTTKAASTTKTQRVNSGGVRPPAVL
;
A
#
# COMPACT_ATOMS: atom_id res chain seq x y z
N MET A 1 -0.04 -8.71 7.94
CA MET A 1 0.97 -7.95 7.17
C MET A 1 2.38 -8.58 7.18
N LEU A 2 2.66 -9.63 7.98
CA LEU A 2 3.95 -10.37 7.94
C LEU A 2 3.81 -11.84 7.51
N ASP A 3 2.57 -12.28 7.34
CA ASP A 3 2.11 -13.63 7.03
C ASP A 3 2.34 -14.06 5.57
N ASN A 4 2.66 -13.11 4.68
CA ASN A 4 2.86 -13.35 3.24
C ASN A 4 4.34 -13.28 2.80
N LEU A 5 5.29 -13.26 3.75
CA LEU A 5 6.70 -13.26 3.45
C LEU A 5 7.21 -14.70 3.35
N ALA A 6 7.92 -15.02 2.28
CA ALA A 6 8.43 -16.36 2.08
C ALA A 6 9.58 -16.68 3.05
N SER A 7 10.38 -15.66 3.40
CA SER A 7 11.39 -15.75 4.44
C SER A 7 11.56 -14.41 5.13
N MET A 8 11.77 -14.44 6.44
CA MET A 8 12.21 -13.28 7.22
C MET A 8 13.57 -13.58 7.83
N GLY A 9 14.56 -12.77 7.52
CA GLY A 9 15.87 -12.79 8.17
C GLY A 9 15.91 -11.76 9.28
N VAL A 10 16.52 -12.08 10.42
CA VAL A 10 16.80 -11.11 11.47
C VAL A 10 18.25 -11.24 11.89
N GLY A 11 18.94 -10.10 12.01
CA GLY A 11 20.33 -10.05 12.44
C GLY A 11 20.58 -8.82 13.30
N SER A 12 21.36 -8.99 14.35
CA SER A 12 21.77 -7.88 15.21
C SER A 12 23.26 -7.96 15.51
N ALA A 13 23.91 -6.81 15.56
CA ALA A 13 25.30 -6.67 15.99
C ALA A 13 25.43 -5.45 16.87
N SER A 14 26.34 -5.48 17.85
CA SER A 14 26.61 -4.31 18.70
C SER A 14 28.07 -4.26 19.14
N SER A 15 28.49 -3.05 19.53
CA SER A 15 29.76 -2.75 20.17
C SER A 15 29.50 -1.84 21.39
N SER A 16 30.57 -1.35 22.02
CA SER A 16 30.45 -0.38 23.11
C SER A 16 29.92 0.99 22.69
N THR A 17 29.87 1.32 21.39
CA THR A 17 29.47 2.64 20.89
C THR A 17 28.30 2.63 19.90
N TRP A 18 27.88 1.46 19.40
CA TRP A 18 26.76 1.37 18.46
C TRP A 18 26.07 0.00 18.51
N GLY A 19 24.84 -0.06 18.01
CA GLY A 19 24.11 -1.29 17.73
C GLY A 19 23.42 -1.20 16.36
N ALA A 20 23.34 -2.32 15.66
CA ALA A 20 22.59 -2.47 14.42
C ALA A 20 21.60 -3.61 14.59
N PHE A 21 20.40 -3.40 14.08
CA PHE A 21 19.33 -4.39 13.98
C PHE A 21 18.82 -4.35 12.54
N ASN A 22 18.87 -5.50 11.88
CA ASN A 22 18.46 -5.68 10.50
C ASN A 22 17.32 -6.69 10.47
N ILE A 23 16.27 -6.35 9.74
CA ILE A 23 15.23 -7.28 9.30
C ILE A 23 15.30 -7.32 7.79
N ASP A 24 15.40 -8.52 7.23
CA ASP A 24 15.33 -8.76 5.79
C ASP A 24 14.02 -9.48 5.46
N PHE A 25 13.38 -9.02 4.39
CA PHE A 25 12.11 -9.48 3.91
C PHE A 25 12.30 -10.06 2.51
N GLY A 26 12.31 -11.39 2.43
CA GLY A 26 12.50 -12.12 1.18
C GLY A 26 11.20 -12.73 0.67
N ASN A 27 11.00 -12.67 -0.66
CA ASN A 27 9.97 -13.44 -1.34
C ASN A 27 10.63 -14.55 -2.18
N MET A 28 10.07 -15.76 -2.17
CA MET A 28 10.56 -16.93 -2.90
C MET A 28 10.02 -16.99 -4.35
N THR A 29 9.16 -16.05 -4.75
CA THR A 29 8.65 -16.00 -6.13
C THR A 29 9.68 -15.48 -7.11
N SER A 30 9.66 -16.03 -8.33
CA SER A 30 10.33 -15.44 -9.49
C SER A 30 10.02 -13.95 -9.63
N ALA A 31 10.97 -13.17 -10.14
CA ALA A 31 10.76 -11.75 -10.41
C ALA A 31 9.46 -11.52 -11.19
N LEU A 32 8.69 -10.48 -10.81
CA LEU A 32 7.47 -10.08 -11.52
C LEU A 32 7.75 -9.96 -13.02
N SER A 33 6.92 -10.62 -13.83
CA SER A 33 7.06 -10.51 -15.28
C SER A 33 6.83 -9.06 -15.74
N GLY A 34 7.29 -8.73 -16.95
CA GLY A 34 7.09 -7.40 -17.52
C GLY A 34 5.63 -7.05 -17.86
N THR A 35 4.69 -7.96 -17.61
CA THR A 35 3.25 -7.78 -17.85
C THR A 35 2.43 -7.85 -16.57
N GLN A 36 3.08 -8.01 -15.42
CA GLN A 36 2.43 -8.21 -14.13
C GLN A 36 2.58 -6.97 -13.24
N VAL A 37 1.58 -6.77 -12.40
CA VAL A 37 1.64 -5.85 -11.27
C VAL A 37 1.19 -6.58 -10.01
N ILE A 38 1.62 -6.09 -8.86
CA ILE A 38 1.10 -6.46 -7.54
C ILE A 38 0.05 -5.44 -7.16
N ALA A 39 -1.10 -5.90 -6.71
CA ALA A 39 -2.14 -5.05 -6.13
C ALA A 39 -2.14 -5.19 -4.60
N TYR A 40 -2.38 -4.08 -3.91
CA TYR A 40 -2.72 -4.08 -2.49
C TYR A 40 -3.91 -3.13 -2.25
N PRO A 41 -4.94 -3.49 -1.47
CA PRO A 41 -5.20 -4.83 -0.96
C PRO A 41 -5.24 -5.87 -2.08
N TYR A 42 -4.80 -7.09 -1.80
CA TYR A 42 -4.71 -8.13 -2.82
C TYR A 42 -6.11 -8.72 -3.13
N PRO A 43 -6.29 -9.41 -4.27
CA PRO A 43 -7.60 -9.98 -4.62
C PRO A 43 -8.17 -10.89 -3.53
N ASN A 44 -9.39 -10.57 -3.09
CA ASN A 44 -10.14 -11.24 -2.04
C ASN A 44 -9.52 -11.13 -0.64
N GLU A 45 -8.61 -10.18 -0.41
CA GLU A 45 -8.09 -9.91 0.92
C GLU A 45 -9.22 -9.52 1.87
N THR A 46 -9.23 -10.12 3.06
CA THR A 46 -10.13 -9.77 4.16
C THR A 46 -9.36 -9.05 5.26
N ASP A 47 -10.08 -8.43 6.20
CA ASP A 47 -9.49 -7.71 7.33
C ASP A 47 -8.58 -6.54 6.97
N VAL A 48 -8.82 -5.94 5.79
CA VAL A 48 -8.11 -4.73 5.36
C VAL A 48 -8.42 -3.58 6.32
N PRO A 49 -7.43 -2.80 6.78
CA PRO A 49 -7.72 -1.65 7.62
C PRO A 49 -8.64 -0.64 6.92
N THR A 50 -9.48 0.02 7.71
CA THR A 50 -10.43 1.02 7.21
C THR A 50 -9.77 2.36 6.92
N ASP A 51 -8.71 2.68 7.66
CA ASP A 51 -8.12 4.00 7.70
C ASP A 51 -6.60 3.98 7.76
N TRP A 52 -6.02 5.09 7.33
CA TRP A 52 -4.60 5.35 7.37
C TRP A 52 -4.34 6.78 7.85
N TYR A 53 -3.41 6.93 8.79
CA TYR A 53 -2.98 8.23 9.29
C TYR A 53 -1.90 8.81 8.37
N VAL A 54 -2.21 9.93 7.72
CA VAL A 54 -1.34 10.55 6.73
C VAL A 54 -0.17 11.25 7.44
N ASN A 55 0.96 10.58 7.58
CA ASN A 55 2.17 11.14 8.17
C ASN A 55 3.42 10.73 7.37
N GLU A 56 3.42 11.07 6.08
CA GLU A 56 4.48 10.72 5.13
C GLU A 56 5.19 11.95 4.58
N ILE A 57 6.47 11.76 4.27
CA ILE A 57 7.31 12.74 3.56
C ILE A 57 8.11 11.96 2.51
N PRO A 58 7.86 12.17 1.20
CA PRO A 58 6.85 13.06 0.62
C PRO A 58 5.41 12.58 0.90
N SER A 59 4.46 13.52 0.99
CA SER A 59 3.05 13.18 1.20
C SER A 59 2.33 12.88 -0.12
N PRO A 60 1.53 11.81 -0.22
CA PRO A 60 0.65 11.57 -1.37
C PRO A 60 -0.48 12.60 -1.50
N PHE A 61 -0.65 13.47 -0.51
CA PHE A 61 -1.57 14.60 -0.50
C PHE A 61 -0.87 15.95 -0.70
N ALA A 62 0.30 15.98 -1.35
CA ALA A 62 1.03 17.23 -1.60
C ALA A 62 0.16 18.32 -2.28
N SER A 63 -0.76 17.93 -3.18
CA SER A 63 -1.70 18.83 -3.85
C SER A 63 -3.02 19.09 -3.08
N ALA A 64 -3.23 18.40 -1.97
CA ALA A 64 -4.41 18.53 -1.10
C ALA A 64 -3.99 18.49 0.39
N PRO A 65 -3.18 19.46 0.84
CA PRO A 65 -2.47 19.40 2.11
C PRO A 65 -3.39 19.37 3.35
N GLN A 66 -4.68 19.71 3.21
CA GLN A 66 -5.66 19.60 4.28
C GLN A 66 -5.87 18.17 4.80
N TYR A 67 -5.42 17.15 4.06
CA TYR A 67 -5.47 15.75 4.48
C TYR A 67 -4.21 15.29 5.22
N ASN A 68 -3.13 16.07 5.22
CA ASN A 68 -1.93 15.74 5.99
C ASN A 68 -2.23 15.73 7.50
N GLN A 69 -1.62 14.81 8.24
CA GLN A 69 -1.82 14.60 9.68
C GLN A 69 -3.28 14.30 10.07
N THR A 70 -4.07 13.74 9.15
CA THR A 70 -5.45 13.29 9.38
C THR A 70 -5.63 11.80 9.06
N TYR A 71 -6.76 11.22 9.46
CA TYR A 71 -7.13 9.86 9.03
C TYR A 71 -7.90 9.91 7.72
N THR A 72 -7.41 9.17 6.74
CA THR A 72 -8.01 8.96 5.42
C THR A 72 -8.33 7.47 5.25
N GLY A 73 -8.85 7.05 4.10
CA GLY A 73 -9.03 5.62 3.84
C GLY A 73 -7.69 4.93 3.60
N TYR A 74 -7.66 3.61 3.83
CA TYR A 74 -6.43 2.85 3.61
C TYR A 74 -6.03 2.87 2.12
N PRO A 75 -4.75 3.11 1.78
CA PRO A 75 -4.29 3.19 0.40
C PRO A 75 -4.56 1.91 -0.40
N ILE A 76 -5.02 2.10 -1.64
CA ILE A 76 -5.15 1.04 -2.65
C ILE A 76 -4.07 1.31 -3.70
N THR A 77 -3.27 0.31 -4.03
CA THR A 77 -2.05 0.46 -4.84
C THR A 77 -1.93 -0.63 -5.89
N ILE A 78 -1.25 -0.29 -6.98
CA ILE A 78 -0.65 -1.25 -7.91
C ILE A 78 0.83 -0.91 -8.07
N GLN A 79 1.66 -1.93 -8.24
CA GLN A 79 3.09 -1.79 -8.45
C GLN A 79 3.61 -2.79 -9.47
N GLY A 80 4.28 -2.30 -10.51
CA GLY A 80 5.02 -3.11 -11.47
C GLY A 80 6.39 -3.51 -10.96
N ASN A 81 7.18 -4.20 -11.80
CA ASN A 81 8.57 -4.50 -11.47
C ASN A 81 9.44 -3.23 -11.40
N MET A 82 10.69 -3.34 -10.92
CA MET A 82 11.59 -2.19 -10.76
C MET A 82 12.02 -1.55 -12.09
N LEU A 83 11.99 -2.30 -13.20
CA LEU A 83 12.33 -1.82 -14.54
C LEU A 83 11.06 -1.52 -15.35
N SER A 84 10.08 -0.89 -14.70
CA SER A 84 8.80 -0.55 -15.31
C SER A 84 8.37 0.87 -15.00
N LYS A 85 7.40 1.36 -15.78
CA LYS A 85 6.72 2.62 -15.58
C LYS A 85 5.22 2.43 -15.79
N LEU A 86 4.42 2.94 -14.87
CA LEU A 86 2.96 3.01 -15.02
C LEU A 86 2.55 4.37 -15.59
N ASN A 87 1.78 4.34 -16.67
CA ASN A 87 1.28 5.51 -17.38
C ASN A 87 -0.23 5.40 -17.60
N SER A 88 -0.88 6.56 -17.79
CA SER A 88 -2.31 6.66 -18.12
C SER A 88 -3.22 5.87 -17.18
N VAL A 89 -2.85 5.82 -15.89
CA VAL A 89 -3.54 5.02 -14.89
C VAL A 89 -4.82 5.74 -14.44
N SER A 90 -5.91 4.99 -14.34
CA SER A 90 -7.15 5.44 -13.72
C SER A 90 -7.66 4.39 -12.73
N TYR A 91 -8.25 4.86 -11.64
CA TYR A 91 -8.85 4.02 -10.61
C TYR A 91 -10.35 4.31 -10.52
N THR A 92 -11.14 3.25 -10.47
CA THR A 92 -12.52 3.30 -10.01
C THR A 92 -12.65 2.38 -8.80
N VAL A 93 -13.15 2.90 -7.69
CA VAL A 93 -13.40 2.12 -6.48
C VAL A 93 -14.88 2.28 -6.12
N THR A 94 -15.57 1.18 -5.91
CA THR A 94 -16.98 1.17 -5.52
C THR A 94 -17.21 0.33 -4.27
N ASP A 95 -18.16 0.75 -3.44
CA ASP A 95 -18.66 -0.09 -2.35
C ASP A 95 -19.62 -1.18 -2.88
N SER A 96 -20.09 -2.05 -1.98
CA SER A 96 -21.03 -3.12 -2.31
C SER A 96 -22.41 -2.63 -2.81
N GLY A 97 -22.74 -1.35 -2.60
CA GLY A 97 -23.93 -0.71 -3.12
C GLY A 97 -23.73 -0.05 -4.50
N GLY A 98 -22.50 -0.09 -5.04
CA GLY A 98 -22.13 0.55 -6.29
C GLY A 98 -21.79 2.04 -6.16
N ASN A 99 -21.71 2.58 -4.93
CA ASN A 99 -21.35 3.99 -4.74
C ASN A 99 -19.84 4.18 -4.95
N ALA A 100 -19.48 5.23 -5.68
CA ALA A 100 -18.08 5.58 -5.90
C ALA A 100 -17.39 6.03 -4.60
N VAL A 101 -16.16 5.55 -4.39
CA VAL A 101 -15.27 5.97 -3.31
C VAL A 101 -14.24 6.93 -3.88
N PRO A 102 -14.39 8.26 -3.69
CA PRO A 102 -13.45 9.23 -4.23
C PRO A 102 -12.11 9.15 -3.49
N CYS A 103 -11.02 9.27 -4.24
CA CYS A 103 -9.67 9.19 -3.71
C CYS A 103 -8.71 10.18 -4.35
N GLN A 104 -7.64 10.47 -3.61
CA GLN A 104 -6.45 11.12 -4.14
C GLN A 104 -5.69 10.10 -4.99
N LEU A 105 -5.72 10.28 -6.30
CA LEU A 105 -4.94 9.47 -7.23
C LEU A 105 -3.51 10.01 -7.31
N GLN A 106 -2.52 9.16 -7.05
CA GLN A 106 -1.11 9.43 -7.31
C GLN A 106 -0.60 8.49 -8.40
N THR A 107 0.10 9.07 -9.36
CA THR A 107 0.70 8.40 -10.52
C THR A 107 2.00 9.11 -10.88
N SER A 108 2.78 8.54 -11.79
CA SER A 108 3.96 9.19 -12.35
C SER A 108 3.69 10.57 -13.00
N ALA A 109 2.43 10.92 -13.30
CA ALA A 109 2.05 12.22 -13.84
C ALA A 109 2.01 13.35 -12.80
N ASN A 110 1.78 13.03 -11.52
CA ASN A 110 1.68 14.04 -10.44
C ASN A 110 2.65 13.78 -9.27
N ASP A 111 3.30 12.62 -9.25
CA ASP A 111 4.41 12.29 -8.37
C ASP A 111 5.51 11.63 -9.21
N THR A 112 6.59 12.37 -9.49
CA THR A 112 7.70 11.88 -10.31
C THR A 112 8.53 10.79 -9.64
N GLN A 113 8.40 10.59 -8.32
CA GLN A 113 9.05 9.51 -7.60
C GLN A 113 8.25 8.20 -7.69
N LEU A 114 6.95 8.28 -7.98
CA LEU A 114 6.04 7.14 -8.11
C LEU A 114 6.00 6.63 -9.57
N THR A 115 7.13 6.14 -10.08
CA THR A 115 7.28 5.80 -11.50
C THR A 115 6.66 4.45 -11.88
N ASN A 116 6.91 3.41 -11.10
CA ASN A 116 6.47 2.03 -11.34
C ASN A 116 5.24 1.63 -10.50
N ALA A 117 4.61 2.59 -9.84
CA ALA A 117 3.45 2.39 -8.98
C ALA A 117 2.37 3.43 -9.25
N ALA A 118 1.16 3.15 -8.79
CA ALA A 118 0.07 4.09 -8.73
C ALA A 118 -0.78 3.78 -7.50
N MET A 119 -1.34 4.80 -6.89
CA MET A 119 -2.16 4.64 -5.68
C MET A 119 -3.41 5.52 -5.71
N CYS A 120 -4.48 5.00 -5.13
CA CYS A 120 -5.73 5.69 -4.85
C CYS A 120 -5.88 5.70 -3.33
N VAL A 121 -5.72 6.88 -2.71
CA VAL A 121 -5.88 7.06 -1.26
C VAL A 121 -7.25 7.67 -0.99
N PRO A 122 -8.25 6.92 -0.50
CA PRO A 122 -9.61 7.45 -0.31
C PRO A 122 -9.62 8.66 0.61
N PHE A 123 -10.40 9.69 0.28
CA PHE A 123 -10.42 10.93 1.08
C PHE A 123 -11.03 10.77 2.47
N LYS A 124 -11.69 9.64 2.74
CA LYS A 124 -12.34 9.31 4.02
C LYS A 124 -12.04 7.86 4.40
N PRO A 125 -12.03 7.53 5.70
CA PRO A 125 -12.04 6.16 6.16
C PRO A 125 -13.09 5.32 5.43
N LEU A 126 -12.70 4.10 5.06
CA LEU A 126 -13.59 3.12 4.47
C LEU A 126 -14.56 2.60 5.54
N ASN A 127 -15.76 2.19 5.11
CA ASN A 127 -16.73 1.54 5.97
C ASN A 127 -16.18 0.19 6.42
N ALA A 128 -16.43 -0.17 7.68
CA ALA A 128 -16.06 -1.47 8.22
C ALA A 128 -16.94 -2.59 7.64
N SER A 129 -16.44 -3.83 7.67
CA SER A 129 -17.15 -5.02 7.17
C SER A 129 -17.75 -4.85 5.77
N THR A 130 -17.08 -4.08 4.91
CA THR A 130 -17.60 -3.70 3.59
C THR A 130 -16.66 -4.23 2.52
N THR A 131 -17.25 -4.89 1.52
CA THR A 131 -16.52 -5.31 0.32
C THR A 131 -16.49 -4.16 -0.68
N TYR A 132 -15.28 -3.82 -1.12
CA TYR A 132 -15.03 -2.84 -2.17
C TYR A 132 -14.58 -3.55 -3.44
N THR A 133 -14.97 -3.02 -4.58
CA THR A 133 -14.48 -3.45 -5.90
C THR A 133 -13.59 -2.36 -6.47
N VAL A 134 -12.42 -2.75 -6.95
CA VAL A 134 -11.43 -1.88 -7.57
C VAL A 134 -11.33 -2.26 -9.03
N HIS A 135 -11.38 -1.26 -9.90
CA HIS A 135 -11.10 -1.37 -11.32
C HIS A 135 -9.98 -0.40 -11.68
N VAL A 136 -8.93 -0.92 -12.28
CA VAL A 136 -7.77 -0.13 -12.73
C VAL A 136 -7.50 -0.38 -14.19
N VAL A 137 -7.44 0.70 -14.96
CA VAL A 137 -6.96 0.69 -16.34
C VAL A 137 -5.67 1.49 -16.44
N GLY A 138 -4.79 1.11 -17.35
CA GLY A 138 -3.54 1.84 -17.58
C GLY A 138 -2.62 1.17 -18.58
N VAL A 139 -1.37 1.63 -18.62
CA VAL A 139 -0.32 1.04 -19.45
C VAL A 139 0.92 0.80 -18.61
N LEU A 140 1.37 -0.45 -18.57
CA LEU A 140 2.65 -0.85 -17.99
C LEU A 140 3.71 -0.85 -19.10
N THR A 141 4.63 0.10 -19.04
CA THR A 141 5.82 0.14 -19.89
C THR A 141 6.96 -0.55 -19.17
N THR A 142 7.61 -1.52 -19.78
CA THR A 142 8.77 -2.21 -19.21
C THR A 142 10.00 -2.03 -20.06
N PHE A 143 11.15 -1.99 -19.40
CA PHE A 143 12.45 -1.79 -20.01
C PHE A 143 13.31 -3.01 -19.73
N GLY A 144 13.85 -3.63 -20.78
CA GLY A 144 14.70 -4.81 -20.63
C GLY A 144 15.69 -4.96 -21.77
N ALA A 145 16.45 -6.05 -21.73
CA ALA A 145 17.43 -6.38 -22.77
C ALA A 145 16.81 -6.48 -24.18
N ASN A 146 15.52 -6.80 -24.26
CA ASN A 146 14.76 -6.92 -25.50
C ASN A 146 14.09 -5.60 -25.94
N GLY A 147 14.42 -4.48 -25.27
CA GLY A 147 13.85 -3.16 -25.55
C GLY A 147 12.69 -2.78 -24.64
N THR A 148 11.85 -1.85 -25.14
CA THR A 148 10.69 -1.33 -24.43
C THR A 148 9.43 -2.07 -24.84
N GLN A 149 8.67 -2.58 -23.87
CA GLN A 149 7.36 -3.21 -24.10
C GLN A 149 6.25 -2.44 -23.38
N ASN A 150 5.18 -2.12 -24.11
CA ASN A 150 3.96 -1.56 -23.53
C ASN A 150 2.90 -2.66 -23.40
N SER A 151 2.36 -2.82 -22.19
CA SER A 151 1.30 -3.79 -21.89
C SER A 151 0.08 -3.04 -21.35
N PRO A 152 -1.08 -3.07 -22.04
CA PRO A 152 -2.30 -2.49 -21.49
C PRO A 152 -2.72 -3.25 -20.23
N LEU A 153 -3.23 -2.53 -19.24
CA LEU A 153 -3.78 -3.08 -18.00
C LEU A 153 -5.29 -2.84 -17.98
N ASP A 154 -6.02 -3.89 -17.61
CA ASP A 154 -7.43 -3.88 -17.25
C ASP A 154 -7.60 -4.86 -16.10
N LEU A 155 -7.57 -4.33 -14.87
CA LEU A 155 -7.51 -5.09 -13.63
C LEU A 155 -8.81 -4.87 -12.86
N SER A 156 -9.42 -5.95 -12.40
CA SER A 156 -10.60 -5.89 -11.53
C SER A 156 -10.45 -6.88 -10.39
N TRP A 157 -10.62 -6.40 -9.15
CA TRP A 157 -10.59 -7.24 -7.96
C TRP A 157 -11.42 -6.64 -6.83
N SER A 158 -11.61 -7.41 -5.77
CA SER A 158 -12.31 -6.94 -4.58
C SER A 158 -11.50 -7.22 -3.32
N PHE A 159 -11.79 -6.48 -2.26
CA PHE A 159 -11.27 -6.71 -0.91
C PHE A 159 -12.34 -6.35 0.12
N THR A 160 -12.22 -6.88 1.33
CA THR A 160 -13.15 -6.63 2.44
C THR A 160 -12.43 -6.01 3.62
N THR A 161 -12.95 -4.88 4.10
CA THR A 161 -12.42 -4.20 5.27
C THR A 161 -12.71 -4.98 6.55
N LYS A 162 -11.82 -4.83 7.53
CA LYS A 162 -11.97 -5.38 8.88
C LYS A 162 -13.29 -4.98 9.50
N ALA A 163 -13.76 -5.81 10.43
CA ALA A 163 -14.90 -5.47 11.27
C ALA A 163 -14.63 -4.20 12.09
N ALA A 164 -15.70 -3.49 12.44
CA ALA A 164 -15.59 -2.34 13.32
C ALA A 164 -15.03 -2.81 14.66
N SER A 165 -13.97 -2.17 15.15
CA SER A 165 -13.47 -2.43 16.49
C SER A 165 -14.57 -2.09 17.49
N THR A 166 -15.16 -3.10 18.12
CA THR A 166 -16.10 -2.92 19.25
C THR A 166 -15.38 -2.46 20.51
N THR A 167 -14.05 -2.51 20.53
CA THR A 167 -13.23 -2.06 21.65
C THR A 167 -12.95 -0.56 21.54
N LYS A 168 -13.72 0.25 22.28
CA LYS A 168 -13.27 1.58 22.72
C LYS A 168 -12.15 1.41 23.76
N THR A 169 -10.99 0.90 23.37
CA THR A 169 -9.78 1.18 24.15
C THR A 169 -9.30 2.52 23.65
N GLN A 170 -9.71 3.57 24.38
CA GLN A 170 -9.09 4.88 24.32
C GLN A 170 -7.57 4.63 24.30
N ARG A 171 -6.89 4.97 23.20
CA ARG A 171 -5.43 5.02 23.18
C ARG A 171 -5.04 6.17 24.10
N VAL A 172 -4.99 5.88 25.39
CA VAL A 172 -4.33 6.76 26.35
C VAL A 172 -2.86 6.68 25.99
N ASN A 173 -2.29 7.80 25.55
CA ASN A 173 -0.85 8.01 25.56
C ASN A 173 -0.35 7.75 26.99
N SER A 174 0.11 6.55 27.28
CA SER A 174 0.98 6.29 28.42
C SER A 174 2.34 5.88 27.87
N GLY A 175 3.22 6.88 27.74
CA GLY A 175 4.65 6.71 27.52
C GLY A 175 5.30 5.99 28.70
N GLY A 176 5.05 4.69 28.83
CA GLY A 176 5.67 3.82 29.80
C GLY A 176 6.73 2.98 29.11
N VAL A 177 7.99 3.41 29.20
CA VAL A 177 9.15 2.56 28.92
C VAL A 177 9.05 1.35 29.86
N ARG A 178 8.76 0.18 29.29
CA ARG A 178 8.81 -1.08 30.04
C ARG A 178 10.24 -1.62 29.90
N PRO A 179 11.03 -1.69 30.99
CA PRO A 179 12.38 -2.23 30.90
C PRO A 179 12.30 -3.72 30.51
N PRO A 180 13.27 -4.24 29.73
CA PRO A 180 13.29 -5.64 29.36
C PRO A 180 13.48 -6.50 30.62
N ALA A 181 12.57 -7.45 30.81
CA ALA A 181 12.75 -8.53 31.76
C ALA A 181 13.81 -9.49 31.19
N VAL A 182 14.87 -9.69 31.96
CA VAL A 182 15.90 -10.69 31.70
C VAL A 182 15.36 -12.05 32.14
N LEU A 183 15.36 -13.01 31.21
CA LEU A 183 15.61 -14.42 31.49
C LEU A 183 16.94 -14.77 30.83
#